data_AF-A0A922YCY4-F1
#
_entry.id   AF-A0A922YCY4-F1
#
_cell.length_a   1.000
_cell.length_b   1.000
_cell.length_c   1.000
_cell.angle_alpha   90.00
_cell.angle_beta   90.00
_cell.angle_gamma   90.00
#
_symmetry.space_group_name_H-M   'P 1'
#
loop_
_entity.id
_entity.type
_entity.pdbx_description
1 polymer ?
#
loop_
_entity_poly.entity_id
_entity_poly.type
_entity_poly.pdbx_seq_one_letter_code
_entity_poly.pdbx_strand_id
1 'polypeptide(L)'
;MEMPPHTGWAGMIVNLRRSQGLSQRALANLLEVDQTSVSRWERGAGLPSAKLRRRMRDMMRQNPANKLDTLAKLRVQMSDWPSTLLRQGAILLEMSRRVPAEVSVEKLLKGKSLYGQFGEEADEQVFAWERSGIFSGELAMTVSLNRIVTPSGPVYFRGMDTPHICSGGEIWCLCEIRRLSEEEYETSLRQMGGALMSIPFDELG
;
A
#
# COMPACT_ATOMS: atom_id res chain seq x y z
N MET A 1 17.20 -0.49 -9.89
CA MET A 1 17.13 0.62 -8.92
C MET A 1 17.84 0.16 -7.65
N GLU A 2 19.06 0.63 -7.42
CA GLU A 2 19.81 0.34 -6.19
C GLU A 2 19.25 1.17 -5.03
N MET A 3 19.06 0.52 -3.89
CA MET A 3 18.56 1.13 -2.66
C MET A 3 19.68 1.97 -1.98
N PRO A 4 19.33 3.05 -1.26
CA PRO A 4 20.32 3.90 -0.59
C PRO A 4 21.09 3.16 0.52
N PRO A 5 22.33 3.59 0.85
CA PRO A 5 23.38 2.64 1.20
C PRO A 5 23.37 2.05 2.62
N HIS A 6 22.67 2.61 3.62
CA HIS A 6 22.86 2.14 5.00
C HIS A 6 21.60 1.94 5.87
N THR A 7 20.39 2.19 5.35
CA THR A 7 19.14 2.07 6.15
C THR A 7 18.18 0.99 5.65
N GLY A 8 18.37 0.48 4.42
CA GLY A 8 17.41 -0.45 3.81
C GLY A 8 17.54 -1.93 4.23
N TRP A 9 18.77 -2.41 4.47
CA TRP A 9 19.01 -3.84 4.71
C TRP A 9 18.64 -4.29 6.12
N ALA A 10 18.88 -3.45 7.13
CA ALA A 10 18.52 -3.76 8.51
C ALA A 10 17.02 -4.02 8.65
N GLY A 11 16.19 -3.08 8.19
CA GLY A 11 14.73 -3.23 8.18
C GLY A 11 14.26 -4.39 7.31
N MET A 12 14.87 -4.61 6.14
CA MET A 12 14.54 -5.75 5.28
C MET A 12 14.78 -7.10 5.96
N ILE A 13 15.88 -7.25 6.71
CA ILE A 13 16.21 -8.49 7.42
C ILE A 13 15.22 -8.72 8.57
N VAL A 14 14.89 -7.67 9.34
CA VAL A 14 13.87 -7.72 10.39
C VAL A 14 12.52 -8.16 9.81
N ASN A 15 12.12 -7.57 8.68
CA ASN A 15 10.84 -7.86 8.04
C ASN A 15 10.80 -9.29 7.50
N LEU A 16 11.82 -9.73 6.75
CA LEU A 16 11.94 -11.12 6.27
C LEU A 16 11.80 -12.11 7.44
N ARG A 17 12.49 -11.83 8.55
CA ARG A 17 12.47 -12.69 9.72
C ARG A 17 11.08 -12.76 10.35
N ARG A 18 10.47 -11.59 10.61
CA ARG A 18 9.16 -11.49 11.25
C ARG A 18 8.04 -12.06 10.39
N SER A 19 8.05 -11.79 9.08
CA SER A 19 7.05 -12.31 8.12
C SER A 19 7.09 -13.84 7.97
N GLN A 20 8.15 -14.49 8.45
CA GLN A 20 8.30 -15.95 8.45
C GLN A 20 8.27 -16.55 9.86
N GLY A 21 7.94 -15.75 10.89
CA GLY A 21 7.88 -16.22 12.28
C GLY A 21 9.24 -16.67 12.84
N LEU A 22 10.34 -16.20 12.26
CA LEU A 22 11.68 -16.67 12.61
C LEU A 22 12.26 -15.90 13.81
N SER A 23 13.02 -16.59 14.67
CA SER A 23 13.92 -15.93 15.62
C SER A 23 15.23 -15.52 14.93
N GLN A 24 16.01 -14.60 15.51
CA GLN A 24 17.30 -14.23 14.92
C GLN A 24 18.21 -15.45 14.76
N ARG A 25 18.15 -16.38 15.72
CA ARG A 25 18.88 -17.66 15.68
C ARG A 25 18.37 -18.58 14.59
N ALA A 26 17.05 -18.66 14.38
CA ALA A 26 16.49 -19.46 13.29
C ALA A 26 16.92 -18.92 11.91
N LEU A 27 16.89 -17.59 11.71
CA LEU A 27 17.39 -16.98 10.49
C LEU A 27 18.89 -17.21 10.32
N ALA A 28 19.67 -17.11 11.39
CA ALA A 28 21.11 -17.36 11.37
C ALA A 28 21.42 -18.81 10.93
N ASN A 29 20.69 -19.78 11.47
CA ASN A 29 20.80 -21.19 11.07
C ASN A 29 20.46 -21.38 9.58
N LEU A 30 19.40 -20.76 9.08
CA LEU A 30 19.01 -20.83 7.66
C LEU A 30 20.03 -20.19 6.73
N LEU A 31 20.78 -19.21 7.22
CA LEU A 31 21.83 -18.51 6.47
C LEU A 31 23.23 -19.10 6.69
N GLU A 32 23.36 -20.09 7.57
CA GLU A 32 24.62 -20.71 8.00
C GLU A 32 25.62 -19.67 8.55
N VAL A 33 25.15 -18.77 9.41
CA VAL A 33 25.95 -17.75 10.08
C VAL A 33 25.71 -17.75 11.58
N ASP A 34 26.56 -17.08 12.33
CA ASP A 34 26.35 -16.86 13.76
C ASP A 34 25.20 -15.87 14.02
N GLN A 35 24.41 -16.11 15.08
CA GLN A 35 23.28 -15.24 15.43
C GLN A 35 23.70 -13.79 15.71
N THR A 36 24.91 -13.56 16.23
CA THR A 36 25.43 -12.21 16.45
C THR A 36 25.61 -11.44 15.15
N SER A 37 25.85 -12.12 14.02
CA SER A 37 25.90 -11.50 12.70
C SER A 37 24.54 -10.95 12.29
N VAL A 38 23.47 -11.73 12.50
CA VAL A 38 22.09 -11.28 12.24
C VAL A 38 21.71 -10.11 13.15
N SER A 39 22.01 -10.19 14.45
CA SER A 39 21.76 -9.09 15.40
C SER A 39 22.50 -7.80 15.02
N ARG A 40 23.75 -7.91 14.53
CA ARG A 40 24.53 -6.78 14.03
C ARG A 40 23.87 -6.17 12.79
N TRP A 41 23.51 -6.98 11.79
CA TRP A 41 22.86 -6.50 10.58
C TRP A 41 21.50 -5.85 10.84
N GLU A 42 20.66 -6.43 11.71
CA GLU A 42 19.35 -5.87 12.07
C GLU A 42 19.46 -4.51 12.79
N ARG A 43 20.58 -4.23 13.45
CA ARG A 43 20.88 -2.93 14.06
C ARG A 43 21.60 -1.96 13.10
N GLY A 44 21.79 -2.35 11.84
CA GLY A 44 22.56 -1.57 10.85
C GLY A 44 24.07 -1.60 11.07
N ALA A 45 24.56 -2.41 12.01
CA ALA A 45 25.99 -2.58 12.27
C ALA A 45 26.58 -3.59 11.29
N GLY A 46 26.96 -3.10 10.09
CA GLY A 46 27.54 -3.90 9.03
C GLY A 46 26.50 -4.49 8.06
N LEU A 47 27.00 -5.13 7.00
CA LEU A 47 26.16 -5.64 5.91
C LEU A 47 26.43 -7.12 5.62
N PRO A 48 25.40 -7.92 5.30
CA PRO A 48 25.61 -9.28 4.83
C PRO A 48 26.36 -9.27 3.49
N SER A 49 27.12 -10.33 3.21
CA SER A 49 27.82 -10.49 1.93
C SER A 49 26.85 -10.51 0.75
N ALA A 50 27.32 -10.20 -0.46
CA ALA A 50 26.47 -10.21 -1.66
C ALA A 50 25.74 -11.56 -1.88
N LYS A 51 26.41 -12.69 -1.57
CA LYS A 51 25.82 -14.04 -1.62
C LYS A 51 24.66 -14.19 -0.63
N LEU A 52 24.84 -13.75 0.61
CA LEU A 52 23.80 -13.81 1.65
C LEU A 52 22.64 -12.87 1.33
N ARG A 53 22.93 -11.67 0.83
CA ARG A 53 21.91 -10.73 0.33
C ARG A 53 21.07 -11.34 -0.79
N ARG A 54 21.69 -12.12 -1.70
CA ARG A 54 20.97 -12.87 -2.74
C ARG A 54 20.09 -13.96 -2.14
N ARG A 55 20.65 -14.81 -1.25
CA ARG A 55 19.91 -15.88 -0.54
C ARG A 55 18.68 -15.33 0.20
N MET A 56 18.84 -14.23 0.93
CA MET A 56 17.71 -13.57 1.63
C MET A 56 16.67 -13.02 0.66
N ARG A 57 17.06 -12.48 -0.51
CA ARG A 57 16.09 -12.10 -1.55
C ARG A 57 15.34 -13.29 -2.12
N ASP A 58 16.01 -14.43 -2.29
CA ASP A 58 15.38 -15.65 -2.77
C ASP A 58 14.40 -16.22 -1.72
N MET A 59 14.78 -16.21 -0.43
CA MET A 59 13.90 -16.56 0.69
C MET A 59 12.67 -15.65 0.76
N MET A 60 12.84 -14.34 0.54
CA MET A 60 11.70 -13.42 0.43
C MET A 60 10.79 -13.85 -0.71
N ARG A 61 11.32 -14.13 -1.91
CA ARG A 61 10.52 -14.53 -3.09
C ARG A 61 9.78 -15.86 -2.92
N GLN A 62 10.33 -16.80 -2.16
CA GLN A 62 9.81 -18.16 -1.99
C GLN A 62 8.75 -18.29 -0.88
N ASN A 63 8.50 -17.24 -0.10
CA ASN A 63 7.51 -17.26 0.96
C ASN A 63 6.08 -17.50 0.38
N PRO A 64 5.34 -18.56 0.76
CA PRO A 64 3.97 -18.79 0.32
C PRO A 64 3.04 -17.61 0.65
N ALA A 65 3.36 -16.88 1.70
CA ALA A 65 2.75 -15.62 2.08
C ALA A 65 2.73 -14.62 0.88
N ASN A 66 3.82 -14.53 0.10
CA ASN A 66 3.87 -13.70 -1.10
C ASN A 66 2.93 -14.16 -2.23
N LYS A 67 2.46 -15.42 -2.24
CA LYS A 67 1.52 -15.90 -3.26
C LYS A 67 0.14 -15.29 -3.04
N LEU A 68 -0.29 -15.11 -1.79
CA LEU A 68 -1.55 -14.42 -1.48
C LEU A 68 -1.46 -12.93 -1.84
N ASP A 69 -0.34 -12.29 -1.54
CA ASP A 69 -0.08 -10.90 -1.95
C ASP A 69 -0.03 -10.75 -3.48
N THR A 70 0.59 -11.71 -4.17
CA THR A 70 0.61 -11.76 -5.63
C THR A 70 -0.79 -11.99 -6.20
N LEU A 71 -1.60 -12.84 -5.56
CA LEU A 71 -2.98 -13.07 -5.94
C LEU A 71 -3.82 -11.81 -5.73
N ALA A 72 -3.65 -11.07 -4.62
CA ALA A 72 -4.34 -9.81 -4.38
C ALA A 72 -4.03 -8.78 -5.48
N LYS A 73 -2.75 -8.62 -5.84
CA LYS A 73 -2.33 -7.78 -6.98
C LYS A 73 -2.94 -8.26 -8.29
N LEU A 74 -2.87 -9.56 -8.57
CA LEU A 74 -3.45 -10.13 -9.79
C LEU A 74 -4.96 -9.90 -9.87
N ARG A 75 -5.69 -10.03 -8.77
CA ARG A 75 -7.14 -9.74 -8.71
C ARG A 75 -7.44 -8.29 -9.05
N VAL A 76 -6.69 -7.33 -8.49
CA VAL A 76 -6.84 -5.91 -8.82
C VAL A 76 -6.52 -5.66 -10.29
N GLN A 77 -5.40 -6.19 -10.78
CA GLN A 77 -4.97 -6.03 -12.17
C GLN A 77 -6.03 -6.55 -13.17
N MET A 78 -6.63 -7.71 -12.86
CA MET A 78 -7.61 -8.38 -13.72
C MET A 78 -9.05 -7.88 -13.51
N SER A 79 -9.29 -6.99 -12.54
CA SER A 79 -10.62 -6.46 -12.26
C SER A 79 -11.12 -5.59 -13.41
N ASP A 80 -12.37 -5.79 -13.82
CA ASP A 80 -13.07 -4.86 -14.70
C ASP A 80 -13.70 -3.68 -13.93
N TRP A 81 -13.64 -3.72 -12.59
CA TRP A 81 -13.96 -2.58 -11.74
C TRP A 81 -12.73 -1.68 -11.56
N PRO A 82 -12.84 -0.34 -11.70
CA PRO A 82 -11.74 0.58 -11.42
C PRO A 82 -11.29 0.44 -9.97
N SER A 83 -10.08 -0.08 -9.77
CA SER A 83 -9.56 -0.35 -8.43
C SER A 83 -8.05 -0.17 -8.38
N THR A 84 -7.57 0.34 -7.26
CA THR A 84 -6.14 0.42 -6.95
C THR A 84 -5.83 -0.33 -5.68
N LEU A 85 -4.58 -0.77 -5.56
CA LEU A 85 -4.02 -1.28 -4.32
C LEU A 85 -2.92 -0.33 -3.88
N LEU A 86 -3.09 0.28 -2.72
CA LEU A 86 -2.17 1.24 -2.13
C LEU A 86 -1.55 0.67 -0.87
N ARG A 87 -0.35 1.12 -0.52
CA ARG A 87 0.19 1.03 0.84
C ARG A 87 0.32 2.42 1.44
N GLN A 88 0.57 2.47 2.74
CA GLN A 88 0.83 3.71 3.47
C GLN A 88 1.89 4.59 2.78
N GLY A 89 1.70 5.91 2.85
CA GLY A 89 2.32 6.93 2.01
C GLY A 89 1.61 7.11 0.66
N ALA A 90 0.36 6.65 0.55
CA ALA A 90 -0.41 6.58 -0.70
C ALA A 90 0.38 6.00 -1.88
N ILE A 91 1.17 4.94 -1.64
CA ILE A 91 2.07 4.38 -2.65
C ILE A 91 1.34 3.31 -3.45
N LEU A 92 1.26 3.52 -4.76
CA LEU A 92 0.57 2.65 -5.70
C LEU A 92 1.30 1.32 -5.90
N LEU A 93 0.70 0.22 -5.46
CA LEU A 93 1.23 -1.13 -5.65
C LEU A 93 0.74 -1.76 -6.94
N GLU A 94 -0.55 -1.62 -7.23
CA GLU A 94 -1.22 -2.22 -8.38
C GLU A 94 -2.48 -1.43 -8.76
N MET A 95 -2.96 -1.56 -9.99
CA MET A 95 -4.22 -0.99 -10.45
C MET A 95 -4.88 -1.85 -11.51
N SER A 96 -6.20 -1.78 -11.60
CA SER A 96 -6.91 -2.30 -12.77
C SER A 96 -6.70 -1.40 -13.98
N ARG A 97 -6.78 -1.98 -15.18
CA ARG A 97 -6.64 -1.25 -16.47
C ARG A 97 -7.66 -0.11 -16.66
N ARG A 98 -8.72 -0.07 -15.84
CA ARG A 98 -9.82 0.89 -15.95
C ARG A 98 -9.53 2.21 -15.25
N VAL A 99 -8.65 2.21 -14.24
CA VAL A 99 -8.39 3.39 -13.38
C VAL A 99 -7.98 4.63 -14.16
N PRO A 100 -7.02 4.60 -15.11
CA PRO A 100 -6.60 5.82 -15.81
C PRO A 100 -7.75 6.53 -16.53
N ALA A 101 -8.65 5.77 -17.17
CA ALA A 101 -9.83 6.32 -17.82
C ALA A 101 -10.85 6.85 -16.80
N GLU A 102 -11.04 6.14 -15.69
CA GLU A 102 -11.98 6.53 -14.64
C GLU A 102 -11.63 7.90 -14.03
N VAL A 103 -10.34 8.14 -13.80
CA VAL A 103 -9.84 9.40 -13.20
C VAL A 103 -9.26 10.39 -14.23
N SER A 104 -9.42 10.12 -15.54
CA SER A 104 -8.95 10.95 -16.67
C SER A 104 -7.47 11.33 -16.63
N VAL A 105 -6.61 10.37 -16.31
CA VAL A 105 -5.15 10.52 -16.34
C VAL A 105 -4.56 9.64 -17.43
N GLU A 106 -3.49 10.09 -18.09
CA GLU A 106 -2.83 9.30 -19.13
C GLU A 106 -2.18 8.05 -18.55
N LYS A 107 -1.51 8.21 -17.39
CA LYS A 107 -0.75 7.13 -16.76
C LYS A 107 -0.59 7.35 -15.28
N LEU A 108 -0.67 6.25 -14.53
CA LEU A 108 -0.25 6.14 -13.14
C LEU A 108 0.94 5.19 -13.03
N LEU A 109 1.90 5.50 -12.17
CA LEU A 109 3.13 4.73 -12.02
C LEU A 109 3.14 3.92 -10.72
N LYS A 110 3.23 2.59 -10.85
CA LYS A 110 3.46 1.69 -9.72
C LYS A 110 4.76 2.08 -9.00
N GLY A 111 4.73 2.04 -7.67
CA GLY A 111 5.81 2.42 -6.77
C GLY A 111 5.93 3.92 -6.52
N LYS A 112 5.07 4.75 -7.12
CA LYS A 112 5.00 6.19 -6.82
C LYS A 112 3.87 6.49 -5.85
N SER A 113 4.09 7.50 -5.02
CA SER A 113 3.07 8.05 -4.13
C SER A 113 2.11 8.93 -4.92
N LEU A 114 0.82 8.90 -4.58
CA LEU A 114 -0.18 9.79 -5.18
C LEU A 114 0.01 11.27 -4.77
N TYR A 115 0.72 11.54 -3.66
CA TYR A 115 1.04 12.90 -3.25
C TYR A 115 1.81 13.67 -4.32
N GLY A 116 1.45 14.94 -4.52
CA GLY A 116 2.07 15.86 -5.46
C GLY A 116 1.71 15.59 -6.92
N GLN A 117 0.80 14.67 -7.23
CA GLN A 117 0.42 14.35 -8.61
C GLN A 117 -0.81 15.11 -9.10
N PHE A 118 -1.71 15.51 -8.20
CA PHE A 118 -3.07 15.94 -8.56
C PHE A 118 -3.50 17.29 -7.98
N GLY A 119 -2.55 18.03 -7.40
CA GLY A 119 -2.77 19.35 -6.78
C GLY A 119 -2.93 19.27 -5.25
N GLU A 120 -2.89 20.45 -4.61
CA GLU A 120 -2.89 20.59 -3.14
C GLU A 120 -4.16 20.03 -2.50
N GLU A 121 -5.34 20.29 -3.07
CA GLU A 121 -6.61 19.75 -2.57
C GLU A 121 -6.63 18.21 -2.57
N ALA A 122 -6.10 17.59 -3.62
CA ALA A 122 -6.01 16.14 -3.70
C ALA A 122 -5.03 15.59 -2.65
N ASP A 123 -3.92 16.28 -2.41
CA ASP A 123 -2.96 15.91 -1.38
C ASP A 123 -3.57 16.01 0.03
N GLU A 124 -4.37 17.05 0.30
CA GLU A 124 -5.12 17.19 1.55
C GLU A 124 -6.14 16.07 1.74
N GLN A 125 -6.86 15.70 0.68
CA GLN A 125 -7.81 14.58 0.69
C GLN A 125 -7.11 13.24 0.98
N VAL A 126 -6.00 12.97 0.30
CA VAL A 126 -5.19 11.76 0.54
C VAL A 126 -4.64 11.75 1.96
N PHE A 127 -4.18 12.90 2.47
CA PHE A 127 -3.68 13.03 3.84
C PHE A 127 -4.75 12.79 4.90
N ALA A 128 -5.95 13.34 4.72
CA ALA A 128 -7.08 13.10 5.60
C ALA A 128 -7.48 11.62 5.61
N TRP A 129 -7.52 11.00 4.43
CA TRP A 129 -7.78 9.57 4.29
C TRP A 129 -6.73 8.72 5.03
N GLU A 130 -5.44 8.99 4.88
CA GLU A 130 -4.41 8.24 5.62
C GLU A 130 -4.52 8.42 7.14
N ARG A 131 -4.82 9.66 7.59
CA ARG A 131 -4.99 9.99 9.00
C ARG A 131 -6.27 9.44 9.63
N SER A 132 -7.23 8.99 8.83
CA SER A 132 -8.41 8.30 9.34
C SER A 132 -8.07 7.01 10.10
N GLY A 133 -6.91 6.41 9.82
CA GLY A 133 -6.51 5.13 10.38
C GLY A 133 -6.79 3.94 9.46
N ILE A 134 -7.04 4.15 8.16
CA ILE A 134 -7.27 3.06 7.19
C ILE A 134 -6.15 2.01 7.14
N PHE A 135 -4.91 2.40 7.50
CA PHE A 135 -3.75 1.51 7.60
C PHE A 135 -3.44 1.01 9.02
N SER A 136 -4.32 1.26 10.00
CA SER A 136 -4.09 0.90 11.42
C SER A 136 -4.53 -0.52 11.77
N GLY A 137 -5.54 -1.05 11.07
CA GLY A 137 -6.20 -2.32 11.39
C GLY A 137 -7.52 -2.16 12.16
N GLU A 138 -7.86 -0.95 12.58
CA GLU A 138 -9.08 -0.66 13.35
C GLU A 138 -10.30 -0.32 12.47
N LEU A 139 -10.06 0.17 11.25
CA LEU A 139 -11.13 0.51 10.32
C LEU A 139 -11.55 -0.67 9.48
N ALA A 140 -12.86 -0.86 9.28
CA ALA A 140 -13.37 -1.78 8.28
C ALA A 140 -13.34 -1.20 6.87
N MET A 141 -13.65 0.09 6.75
CA MET A 141 -13.75 0.77 5.46
C MET A 141 -13.69 2.29 5.60
N THR A 142 -13.27 2.97 4.55
CA THR A 142 -13.57 4.40 4.33
C THR A 142 -14.38 4.59 3.06
N VAL A 143 -15.25 5.60 3.05
CA VAL A 143 -15.90 6.11 1.84
C VAL A 143 -15.46 7.55 1.68
N SER A 144 -14.85 7.86 0.53
CA SER A 144 -14.32 9.18 0.23
C SER A 144 -14.98 9.78 -1.01
N LEU A 145 -15.15 11.10 -1.02
CA LEU A 145 -15.48 11.89 -2.19
C LEU A 145 -14.25 12.71 -2.52
N ASN A 146 -13.73 12.52 -3.72
CA ASN A 146 -12.44 13.07 -4.12
C ASN A 146 -12.61 13.97 -5.34
N ARG A 147 -11.76 14.98 -5.41
CA ARG A 147 -11.65 15.89 -6.52
C ARG A 147 -10.18 16.04 -6.89
N ILE A 148 -9.86 15.72 -8.14
CA ILE A 148 -8.51 15.90 -8.67
C ILE A 148 -8.54 16.86 -9.85
N VAL A 149 -7.44 17.59 -10.05
CA VAL A 149 -7.25 18.43 -11.23
C VAL A 149 -6.45 17.66 -12.26
N THR A 150 -7.01 17.54 -13.46
CA THR A 150 -6.32 16.93 -14.61
C THR A 150 -6.19 17.95 -15.76
N PRO A 151 -5.34 17.70 -16.77
CA PRO A 151 -5.26 18.57 -17.95
C PRO A 151 -6.59 18.77 -18.68
N SER A 152 -7.52 17.81 -18.56
CA SER A 152 -8.85 17.86 -19.18
C SER A 152 -9.90 18.56 -18.32
N GLY A 153 -9.52 19.06 -17.14
CA GLY A 153 -10.43 19.67 -16.15
C GLY A 153 -10.54 18.85 -14.86
N PRO A 154 -11.37 19.33 -13.91
CA PRO A 154 -11.59 18.64 -12.65
C PRO A 154 -12.27 17.29 -12.87
N VAL A 155 -11.88 16.30 -12.09
CA VAL A 155 -12.53 14.98 -12.07
C VAL A 155 -12.99 14.69 -10.66
N TYR A 156 -14.25 14.31 -10.56
CA TYR A 156 -14.90 13.93 -9.31
C TYR A 156 -15.08 12.42 -9.28
N PHE A 157 -14.79 11.79 -8.14
CA PHE A 157 -15.00 10.36 -7.96
C PHE A 157 -15.25 9.99 -6.51
N ARG A 158 -15.95 8.88 -6.30
CA ARG A 158 -16.10 8.23 -5.01
C ARG A 158 -15.03 7.13 -4.87
N GLY A 159 -14.35 7.10 -3.74
CA GLY A 159 -13.54 6.00 -3.27
C GLY A 159 -14.30 5.16 -2.26
N MET A 160 -14.15 3.84 -2.34
CA MET A 160 -14.56 2.89 -1.31
C MET A 160 -13.35 2.02 -0.99
N ASP A 161 -12.80 2.22 0.20
CA ASP A 161 -11.46 1.78 0.52
C ASP A 161 -11.50 0.80 1.68
N THR A 162 -11.01 -0.42 1.46
CA THR A 162 -11.02 -1.49 2.47
C THR A 162 -9.59 -1.92 2.79
N PRO A 163 -9.24 -2.14 4.06
CA PRO A 163 -7.94 -2.67 4.41
C PRO A 163 -7.77 -4.12 3.94
N HIS A 164 -6.57 -4.43 3.50
CA HIS A 164 -6.11 -5.76 3.14
C HIS A 164 -4.82 -6.06 3.88
N ILE A 165 -4.88 -6.96 4.86
CA ILE A 165 -3.69 -7.39 5.59
C ILE A 165 -2.88 -8.28 4.66
N CYS A 166 -1.71 -7.78 4.24
CA CYS A 166 -0.80 -8.54 3.42
C CYS A 166 -0.07 -9.58 4.28
N SER A 167 0.56 -10.50 3.60
CA SER A 167 1.20 -11.66 4.20
C SER A 167 2.39 -11.33 5.12
N GLY A 168 2.97 -10.14 4.95
CA GLY A 168 4.01 -9.58 5.82
C GLY A 168 3.49 -8.85 7.06
N GLY A 169 2.17 -8.75 7.24
CA GLY A 169 1.51 -8.01 8.32
C GLY A 169 1.41 -6.49 8.08
N GLU A 170 1.88 -5.99 6.93
CA GLU A 170 1.58 -4.63 6.48
C GLU A 170 0.12 -4.57 6.01
N ILE A 171 -0.55 -3.45 6.26
CA ILE A 171 -1.89 -3.22 5.76
C ILE A 171 -1.76 -2.48 4.43
N TRP A 172 -2.30 -3.08 3.38
CA TRP A 172 -2.57 -2.43 2.11
C TRP A 172 -4.01 -1.96 2.10
N CYS A 173 -4.37 -1.08 1.19
CA CYS A 173 -5.74 -0.64 1.01
C CYS A 173 -6.17 -0.90 -0.43
N LEU A 174 -7.27 -1.65 -0.57
CA LEU A 174 -7.97 -1.83 -1.83
C LEU A 174 -8.97 -0.68 -1.98
N CYS A 175 -8.71 0.19 -2.93
CA CYS A 175 -9.52 1.36 -3.21
C CYS A 175 -10.31 1.14 -4.49
N GLU A 176 -11.62 0.97 -4.37
CA GLU A 176 -12.55 0.91 -5.50
C GLU A 176 -13.02 2.31 -5.86
N ILE A 177 -13.01 2.64 -7.15
CA ILE A 177 -13.20 4.00 -7.65
C ILE A 177 -14.40 4.04 -8.58
N ARG A 178 -15.29 5.02 -8.37
CA ARG A 178 -16.40 5.32 -9.30
C ARG A 178 -16.39 6.80 -9.65
N ARG A 179 -16.28 7.12 -10.94
CA ARG A 179 -16.42 8.48 -11.45
C ARG A 179 -17.82 9.03 -11.16
N LEU A 180 -17.86 10.31 -10.82
CA LEU A 180 -19.07 11.07 -10.58
C LEU A 180 -19.16 12.23 -11.56
N SER A 181 -20.39 12.64 -11.89
CA SER A 181 -20.64 14.01 -12.32
C SER A 181 -20.43 14.98 -11.16
N GLU A 182 -20.26 16.27 -11.47
CA GLU A 182 -20.18 17.31 -10.45
C GLU A 182 -21.46 17.38 -9.61
N GLU A 183 -22.64 17.23 -10.23
CA GLU A 183 -23.92 17.21 -9.52
C GLU A 183 -24.05 16.00 -8.57
N GLU A 184 -23.60 14.82 -9.00
CA GLU A 184 -23.56 13.61 -8.17
C GLU A 184 -22.60 13.79 -6.98
N TYR A 185 -21.44 14.41 -7.21
CA TYR A 185 -20.46 14.72 -6.18
C TYR A 185 -21.04 15.66 -5.11
N GLU A 186 -21.59 16.80 -5.54
CA GLU A 186 -22.19 17.79 -4.64
C GLU A 186 -23.37 17.23 -3.84
N THR A 187 -24.19 16.41 -4.49
CA THR A 187 -25.30 15.73 -3.82
C THR A 187 -24.80 14.72 -2.80
N SER A 188 -23.79 13.91 -3.15
CA SER A 188 -23.17 12.96 -2.23
C SER A 188 -22.50 13.66 -1.04
N LEU A 189 -21.85 14.80 -1.28
CA LEU A 189 -21.17 15.58 -0.25
C LEU A 189 -22.16 16.09 0.81
N ARG A 190 -23.31 16.63 0.37
CA ARG A 190 -24.39 17.05 1.27
C ARG A 190 -24.97 15.88 2.07
N GLN A 191 -25.17 14.73 1.43
CA GLN A 191 -25.74 13.55 2.09
C GLN A 191 -24.77 12.92 3.11
N MET A 192 -23.48 12.91 2.80
CA MET A 192 -22.45 12.32 3.66
C MET A 192 -22.03 13.26 4.80
N GLY A 193 -22.33 14.56 4.70
CA GLY A 193 -21.99 15.58 5.70
C GLY A 193 -20.50 15.95 5.72
N GLY A 194 -19.73 15.46 4.75
CA GLY A 194 -18.28 15.65 4.63
C GLY A 194 -17.73 14.85 3.45
N ALA A 195 -16.46 15.07 3.11
CA ALA A 195 -15.80 14.39 1.99
C ALA A 195 -15.20 13.02 2.36
N LEU A 196 -15.18 12.67 3.64
CA LEU A 196 -14.66 11.40 4.13
C LEU A 196 -15.54 10.85 5.25
N MET A 197 -15.89 9.59 5.13
CA MET A 197 -16.56 8.79 6.16
C MET A 197 -15.68 7.58 6.48
N SER A 198 -15.52 7.30 7.77
CA SER A 198 -14.77 6.14 8.27
C SER A 198 -15.72 5.23 9.01
N ILE A 199 -15.63 3.93 8.75
CA ILE A 199 -16.44 2.89 9.37
C ILE A 199 -15.48 1.97 10.11
N PRO A 200 -15.41 2.03 11.45
CA PRO A 200 -14.59 1.14 12.24
C PRO A 200 -15.17 -0.27 12.32
N PHE A 201 -14.33 -1.27 12.64
CA PHE A 201 -14.77 -2.66 12.73
C PHE A 201 -15.77 -2.91 13.88
N ASP A 202 -15.68 -2.16 14.97
CA ASP A 202 -16.58 -2.29 16.13
C ASP A 202 -18.01 -1.83 15.84
N GLU A 203 -18.20 -1.00 14.81
CA GLU A 203 -19.52 -0.60 14.31
C GLU A 203 -20.19 -1.66 13.42
N LEU A 204 -19.48 -2.72 13.01
CA LEU A 204 -20.01 -3.75 12.11
C LEU A 204 -20.85 -4.86 12.78
N GLY A 205 -20.95 -4.87 14.11
CA GLY A 205 -21.80 -5.81 14.86
C GLY A 205 -21.11 -7.10 15.31
#